data_AF-A0A956DE10-F1
#
_entry.id   AF-A0A956DE10-F1
#
_cell.length_a   1.000
_cell.length_b   1.000
_cell.length_c   1.000
_cell.angle_alpha   90.00
_cell.angle_beta   90.00
_cell.angle_gamma   90.00
#
_symmetry.space_group_name_H-M   'P 1'
#
loop_
_entity.id
_entity.type
_entity.pdbx_description
1 polymer ?
#
loop_
_entity_poly.entity_id
_entity_poly.type
_entity_poly.pdbx_seq_one_letter_code
_entity_poly.pdbx_strand_id
1 'polypeptide(L)'
;MSHSSNPPDSSSADSNEALDHLLEHLSHHLPAQAPLARFVHHNTLHAFEDEPFLDAVKRAGALLHAEPFLEEERFEEAVASGRIARVDLDAALRERLPEDESPAAGLPTRRTLRRRRLEHALPRATGEAVEWLFAETELGRTLRPEVSGAARERLLAEAKTMGGETALLDALWRRCVGLATHAIEAPEPGVRLRDRLLDATGNDPDALANEWLIAFVAAYVDQGVAYWPMPARNGLWATFVRDRGLATPAWAKNLPRELRAGRDAYAQVRHELGLAGVDLSQTEAYLHETLQALAGWAGMVWQLETRPDLAPSEVPPIALVDFVALRLLLDRLAALHVARRQGLPAKDLATLSDALDARRPKRPDSRGLALELFVAAQRSGLGPKELSRSSVAGAFADEVARFDAFERRATYQLAYEHAFRVRLLDSMVARAAAREAEPEAPIAQMVFCIDEREESYRRQLEEIEPRIVTFGYAGNYDVLMSYEGHGAPHPVP
;
A
#
# COMPACT_ATOMS: atom_id res chain seq x y z
N MET A 1 -20.25 19.24 60.31
CA MET A 1 -20.03 18.10 59.40
C MET A 1 -19.16 18.60 58.27
N SER A 2 -17.87 18.27 58.32
CA SER A 2 -16.85 18.69 57.36
C SER A 2 -16.98 17.89 56.06
N HIS A 3 -17.17 18.58 54.94
CA HIS A 3 -17.02 17.99 53.61
C HIS A 3 -15.54 17.70 53.36
N SER A 4 -15.21 16.41 53.29
CA SER A 4 -13.93 15.92 52.77
C SER A 4 -14.07 15.76 51.26
N SER A 5 -13.65 16.78 50.51
CA SER A 5 -13.32 16.65 49.10
C SER A 5 -11.92 16.03 49.01
N ASN A 6 -11.84 14.74 48.66
CA ASN A 6 -10.56 14.15 48.27
C ASN A 6 -10.04 14.86 47.00
N PRO A 7 -8.73 15.16 46.91
CA PRO A 7 -8.15 15.65 45.67
C PRO A 7 -8.22 14.54 44.59
N PRO A 8 -8.30 14.90 43.30
CA PRO A 8 -8.24 13.92 42.22
C PRO A 8 -6.90 13.18 42.25
N ASP A 9 -6.93 11.86 42.00
CA ASP A 9 -5.76 10.98 41.95
C ASP A 9 -4.77 11.48 40.89
N SER A 10 -3.66 12.09 41.32
CA SER A 10 -2.67 12.72 40.43
C SER A 10 -2.07 11.72 39.42
N SER A 11 -1.95 10.44 39.77
CA SER A 11 -1.41 9.42 38.85
C SER A 11 -2.30 9.18 37.63
N SER A 12 -3.61 9.43 37.74
CA SER A 12 -4.55 9.25 36.63
C SER A 12 -4.49 10.40 35.62
N ALA A 13 -4.24 11.62 36.10
CA ALA A 13 -4.09 12.81 35.28
C ALA A 13 -2.79 12.76 34.47
N ASP A 14 -1.66 12.44 35.12
CA ASP A 14 -0.35 12.26 34.47
C ASP A 14 -0.41 11.16 33.38
N SER A 15 -1.21 10.11 33.61
CA SER A 15 -1.41 9.02 32.64
C SER A 15 -2.29 9.42 31.45
N ASN A 16 -3.23 10.35 31.63
CA ASN A 16 -4.05 10.86 30.53
C ASN A 16 -3.22 11.80 29.64
N GLU A 17 -2.46 12.71 30.25
CA GLU A 17 -1.57 13.64 29.55
C GLU A 17 -0.52 12.91 28.71
N ALA A 18 0.06 11.82 29.24
CA ALA A 18 0.96 10.96 28.48
C ALA A 18 0.31 10.32 27.25
N LEU A 19 -0.96 9.89 27.37
CA LEU A 19 -1.70 9.33 26.23
C LEU A 19 -2.03 10.41 25.19
N ASP A 20 -2.41 11.62 25.63
CA ASP A 20 -2.69 12.74 24.73
C ASP A 20 -1.45 13.13 23.93
N HIS A 21 -0.29 13.24 24.57
CA HIS A 21 0.98 13.50 23.88
C HIS A 21 1.33 12.42 22.85
N LEU A 22 1.07 11.16 23.18
CA LEU A 22 1.29 10.06 22.24
C LEU A 22 0.33 10.15 21.05
N LEU A 23 -0.96 10.40 21.28
CA LEU A 23 -1.95 10.55 20.21
C LEU A 23 -1.66 11.77 19.34
N GLU A 24 -1.21 12.88 19.92
CA GLU A 24 -0.73 14.06 19.19
C GLU A 24 0.46 13.69 18.29
N HIS A 25 1.46 12.99 18.81
CA HIS A 25 2.60 12.52 18.01
C HIS A 25 2.16 11.63 16.84
N LEU A 26 1.30 10.64 17.10
CA LEU A 26 0.79 9.71 16.09
C LEU A 26 -0.10 10.38 15.04
N SER A 27 -0.77 11.49 15.41
CA SER A 27 -1.67 12.22 14.51
C SER A 27 -0.95 12.83 13.30
N HIS A 28 0.35 13.10 13.40
CA HIS A 28 1.16 13.56 12.27
C HIS A 28 1.26 12.54 11.13
N HIS A 29 0.98 11.26 11.40
CA HIS A 29 0.92 10.21 10.36
C HIS A 29 -0.50 10.01 9.82
N LEU A 30 -1.48 10.77 10.30
CA LEU A 30 -2.86 10.72 9.82
C LEU A 30 -3.08 11.74 8.69
N PRO A 31 -4.00 11.46 7.75
CA PRO A 31 -4.40 12.43 6.75
C PRO A 31 -4.97 13.69 7.41
N ALA A 32 -4.36 14.85 7.15
CA ALA A 32 -4.83 16.15 7.62
C ALA A 32 -5.99 16.73 6.77
N GLN A 33 -6.75 15.87 6.08
CA GLN A 33 -7.80 16.33 5.16
C GLN A 33 -9.09 16.63 5.92
N ALA A 34 -9.56 17.88 5.85
CA ALA A 34 -10.90 18.26 6.29
C ALA A 34 -11.99 17.60 5.39
N PRO A 35 -13.25 17.50 5.86
CA PRO A 35 -14.37 17.06 5.01
C PRO A 35 -14.38 17.82 3.68
N LEU A 36 -14.31 17.08 2.57
CA LEU A 36 -14.08 17.64 1.23
C LEU A 36 -15.22 18.60 0.81
N ALA A 37 -14.97 19.91 0.87
CA ALA A 37 -15.83 20.95 0.29
C ALA A 37 -15.20 21.64 -0.93
N ARG A 38 -13.87 21.46 -1.16
CA ARG A 38 -13.10 22.03 -2.28
C ARG A 38 -11.98 21.06 -2.69
N PHE A 39 -11.44 21.24 -3.90
CA PHE A 39 -10.37 20.42 -4.46
C PHE A 39 -9.10 20.47 -3.59
N VAL A 40 -8.56 19.32 -3.20
CA VAL A 40 -7.38 19.20 -2.33
C VAL A 40 -6.16 18.81 -3.16
N HIS A 41 -5.06 19.51 -2.93
CA HIS A 41 -3.74 19.32 -3.56
C HIS A 41 -2.69 18.81 -2.57
N HIS A 42 -3.11 18.26 -1.42
CA HIS A 42 -2.18 17.86 -0.36
C HIS A 42 -1.48 16.54 -0.72
N ASN A 43 -0.16 16.61 -0.87
CA ASN A 43 0.70 15.45 -1.10
C ASN A 43 0.69 14.53 0.14
N THR A 44 0.22 13.29 0.00
CA THR A 44 0.22 12.28 1.07
C THR A 44 1.64 11.88 1.49
N LEU A 45 2.64 12.15 0.63
CA LEU A 45 4.06 11.86 0.90
C LEU A 45 4.80 13.03 1.56
N HIS A 46 4.12 14.10 1.99
CA HIS A 46 4.78 15.28 2.56
C HIS A 46 5.70 14.97 3.76
N ALA A 47 5.33 13.97 4.57
CA ALA A 47 6.12 13.52 5.71
C ALA A 47 7.45 12.83 5.33
N PHE A 48 7.69 12.61 4.03
CA PHE A 48 8.86 11.90 3.49
C PHE A 48 9.63 12.75 2.45
N GLU A 49 9.33 14.05 2.35
CA GLU A 49 9.94 14.94 1.32
C GLU A 49 11.45 15.10 1.46
N ASP A 50 11.99 14.86 2.66
CA ASP A 50 13.43 14.90 2.94
C ASP A 50 14.18 13.62 2.50
N GLU A 51 13.47 12.58 2.07
CA GLU A 51 14.04 11.30 1.66
C GLU A 51 14.13 11.17 0.12
N PRO A 52 15.12 10.40 -0.41
CA PRO A 52 15.11 10.03 -1.82
C PRO A 52 13.79 9.35 -2.20
N PHE A 53 13.23 9.70 -3.36
CA PHE A 53 11.87 9.29 -3.77
C PHE A 53 11.58 7.79 -3.57
N LEU A 54 12.51 6.90 -3.93
CA LEU A 54 12.32 5.46 -3.81
C LEU A 54 12.29 4.98 -2.35
N ASP A 55 13.11 5.58 -1.48
CA ASP A 55 13.12 5.27 -0.05
C ASP A 55 11.84 5.82 0.60
N ALA A 56 11.45 7.05 0.23
CA ALA A 56 10.22 7.70 0.66
C ALA A 56 8.99 6.84 0.32
N VAL A 57 8.84 6.39 -0.93
CA VAL A 57 7.66 5.59 -1.32
C VAL A 57 7.70 4.16 -0.78
N LYS A 58 8.90 3.59 -0.53
CA LYS A 58 9.02 2.30 0.17
C LYS A 58 8.52 2.40 1.59
N ARG A 59 8.99 3.42 2.32
CA ARG A 59 8.62 3.67 3.71
C ARG A 59 7.15 4.06 3.82
N ALA A 60 6.67 4.97 2.96
CA ALA A 60 5.27 5.37 2.91
C ALA A 60 4.34 4.21 2.54
N GLY A 61 4.71 3.37 1.58
CA GLY A 61 3.93 2.19 1.21
C GLY A 61 3.79 1.19 2.36
N ALA A 62 4.87 0.95 3.11
CA ALA A 62 4.84 0.12 4.32
C ALA A 62 4.00 0.75 5.45
N LEU A 63 4.11 2.07 5.64
CA LEU A 63 3.40 2.79 6.70
C LEU A 63 1.89 2.90 6.43
N LEU A 64 1.53 3.20 5.18
CA LEU A 64 0.17 3.50 4.75
C LEU A 64 -0.55 2.29 4.16
N HIS A 65 0.11 1.12 4.15
CA HIS A 65 -0.39 -0.11 3.53
C HIS A 65 -0.85 0.10 2.08
N ALA A 66 -0.04 0.85 1.32
CA ALA A 66 -0.34 1.29 -0.04
C ALA A 66 0.71 0.81 -1.04
N GLU A 67 0.27 0.56 -2.28
CA GLU A 67 1.18 0.17 -3.37
C GLU A 67 1.79 1.42 -4.02
N PRO A 68 3.12 1.62 -3.95
CA PRO A 68 3.77 2.86 -4.40
C PRO A 68 3.94 2.94 -5.92
N PHE A 69 3.77 1.82 -6.62
CA PHE A 69 3.93 1.71 -8.07
C PHE A 69 2.72 1.01 -8.68
N LEU A 70 2.57 1.14 -10.00
CA LEU A 70 1.65 0.30 -10.75
C LEU A 70 1.93 -1.19 -10.50
N GLU A 71 0.89 -2.00 -10.67
CA GLU A 71 1.02 -3.45 -10.70
C GLU A 71 2.11 -3.88 -11.68
N GLU A 72 2.91 -4.87 -11.30
CA GLU A 72 4.03 -5.35 -12.12
C GLU A 72 3.56 -5.78 -13.53
N GLU A 73 2.30 -6.22 -13.66
CA GLU A 73 1.70 -6.67 -14.93
C GLU A 73 1.59 -5.53 -15.93
N ARG A 74 1.30 -4.31 -15.45
CA ARG A 74 1.23 -3.12 -16.31
C ARG A 74 2.59 -2.77 -16.90
N PHE A 75 3.66 -3.01 -16.16
CA PHE A 75 5.01 -2.83 -16.68
C PHE A 75 5.40 -3.94 -17.65
N GLU A 76 5.03 -5.19 -17.37
CA GLU A 76 5.21 -6.32 -18.28
C GLU A 76 4.46 -6.09 -19.62
N GLU A 77 3.23 -5.57 -19.57
CA GLU A 77 2.47 -5.11 -20.75
C GLU A 77 3.21 -3.99 -21.51
N ALA A 78 3.80 -3.04 -20.79
CA ALA A 78 4.59 -1.96 -21.39
C ALA A 78 5.87 -2.49 -22.06
N VAL A 79 6.53 -3.50 -21.50
CA VAL A 79 7.66 -4.19 -22.14
C VAL A 79 7.19 -4.95 -23.39
N ALA A 80 6.10 -5.73 -23.27
CA ALA A 80 5.57 -6.54 -24.37
C ALA A 80 5.09 -5.69 -25.56
N SER A 81 4.52 -4.51 -25.30
CA SER A 81 4.09 -3.55 -26.33
C SER A 81 5.24 -2.70 -26.91
N GLY A 82 6.46 -2.81 -26.37
CA GLY A 82 7.61 -2.00 -26.78
C GLY A 82 7.56 -0.55 -26.26
N ARG A 83 6.62 -0.22 -25.36
CA ARG A 83 6.59 1.08 -24.66
C ARG A 83 7.78 1.24 -23.71
N ILE A 84 8.23 0.13 -23.10
CA ILE A 84 9.54 0.03 -22.46
C ILE A 84 10.40 -0.87 -23.34
N ALA A 85 11.47 -0.33 -23.93
CA ALA A 85 12.41 -1.12 -24.70
C ALA A 85 13.55 -1.65 -23.80
N ARG A 86 14.30 -2.63 -24.32
CA ARG A 86 15.46 -3.18 -23.62
C ARG A 86 16.50 -2.12 -23.23
N VAL A 87 16.68 -1.10 -24.08
CA VAL A 87 17.61 0.02 -23.78
C VAL A 87 17.19 0.81 -22.55
N ASP A 88 15.88 0.91 -22.29
CA ASP A 88 15.32 1.58 -21.12
C ASP A 88 15.51 0.75 -19.86
N LEU A 89 15.28 -0.57 -19.95
CA LEU A 89 15.60 -1.51 -18.86
C LEU A 89 17.10 -1.47 -18.51
N ASP A 90 17.96 -1.48 -19.53
CA ASP A 90 19.41 -1.38 -19.36
C ASP A 90 19.83 -0.03 -18.75
N ALA A 91 19.15 1.07 -19.09
CA ALA A 91 19.38 2.38 -18.50
C ALA A 91 19.00 2.43 -17.02
N ALA A 92 17.78 1.97 -16.68
CA ALA A 92 17.30 1.90 -15.30
C ALA A 92 18.20 0.99 -14.44
N LEU A 93 18.64 -0.15 -14.98
CA LEU A 93 19.56 -1.05 -14.28
C LEU A 93 20.95 -0.44 -14.08
N ARG A 94 21.47 0.36 -15.02
CA ARG A 94 22.74 1.07 -14.82
C ARG A 94 22.64 2.15 -13.75
N GLU A 95 21.50 2.83 -13.68
CA GLU A 95 21.25 3.84 -12.64
C GLU A 95 21.18 3.21 -11.25
N ARG A 96 20.44 2.11 -11.10
CA ARG A 96 20.32 1.39 -9.81
C ARG A 96 21.53 0.56 -9.43
N LEU A 97 22.27 0.04 -10.41
CA LEU A 97 23.48 -0.77 -10.24
C LEU A 97 24.62 -0.20 -11.09
N PRO A 98 25.27 0.88 -10.62
CA PRO A 98 26.41 1.47 -11.31
C PRO A 98 27.53 0.43 -11.51
N GLU A 99 27.82 -0.34 -10.47
CA GLU A 99 28.74 -1.47 -10.48
C GLU A 99 28.04 -2.77 -10.90
N ASP A 100 28.62 -3.52 -11.85
CA ASP A 100 28.02 -4.74 -12.40
C ASP A 100 28.93 -5.95 -12.21
N GLU A 101 28.96 -6.38 -10.96
CA GLU A 101 29.69 -7.58 -10.56
C GLU A 101 28.82 -8.83 -10.69
N SER A 102 29.47 -9.98 -10.83
CA SER A 102 28.78 -11.27 -10.70
C SER A 102 28.63 -11.63 -9.23
N PRO A 103 27.44 -12.07 -8.75
CA PRO A 103 27.27 -12.47 -7.36
C PRO A 103 28.20 -13.62 -6.92
N ALA A 104 28.58 -14.49 -7.84
CA ALA A 104 29.55 -15.57 -7.61
C ALA A 104 30.14 -16.07 -8.94
N ALA A 105 31.35 -16.63 -8.89
CA ALA A 105 31.98 -17.23 -10.06
C ALA A 105 31.08 -18.31 -10.70
N GLY A 106 30.73 -18.12 -11.97
CA GLY A 106 29.81 -18.98 -12.73
C GLY A 106 28.39 -18.43 -12.88
N LEU A 107 28.05 -17.33 -12.21
CA LEU A 107 26.80 -16.60 -12.42
C LEU A 107 26.98 -15.46 -13.44
N PRO A 108 25.93 -15.11 -14.21
CA PRO A 108 25.90 -13.84 -14.95
C PRO A 108 26.04 -12.63 -14.01
N THR A 109 26.36 -11.47 -14.58
CA THR A 109 26.41 -10.22 -13.81
C THR A 109 25.04 -9.87 -13.22
N ARG A 110 25.00 -9.09 -12.13
CA ARG A 110 23.75 -8.67 -11.49
C ARG A 110 22.79 -8.00 -12.48
N ARG A 111 23.28 -7.06 -13.32
CA ARG A 111 22.43 -6.43 -14.35
C ARG A 111 21.89 -7.46 -15.34
N THR A 112 22.69 -8.46 -15.73
CA THR A 112 22.24 -9.53 -16.62
C THR A 112 21.15 -10.39 -15.99
N LEU A 113 21.33 -10.78 -14.72
CA LEU A 113 20.34 -11.57 -13.97
C LEU A 113 19.02 -10.80 -13.83
N ARG A 114 19.08 -9.54 -13.37
CA ARG A 114 17.90 -8.69 -13.18
C ARG A 114 17.19 -8.39 -14.50
N ARG A 115 17.92 -8.04 -15.57
CA ARG A 115 17.34 -7.80 -16.90
C ARG A 115 16.53 -9.00 -17.40
N ARG A 116 17.06 -10.22 -17.30
CA ARG A 116 16.34 -11.44 -17.74
C ARG A 116 15.05 -11.70 -16.95
N ARG A 117 14.94 -11.14 -15.74
CA ARG A 117 13.71 -11.18 -14.94
C ARG A 117 12.72 -10.09 -15.35
N LEU A 118 13.20 -8.95 -15.86
CA LEU A 118 12.37 -7.83 -16.34
C LEU A 118 11.90 -7.98 -17.80
N GLU A 119 12.63 -8.71 -18.63
CA GLU A 119 12.31 -8.84 -20.07
C GLU A 119 11.10 -9.74 -20.35
N HIS A 120 10.73 -10.60 -19.40
CA HIS A 120 9.67 -11.59 -19.58
C HIS A 120 8.91 -11.79 -18.28
N ALA A 121 7.58 -11.80 -18.38
CA ALA A 121 6.71 -11.94 -17.23
C ALA A 121 7.07 -13.15 -16.37
N LEU A 122 7.06 -12.96 -15.04
CA LEU A 122 7.25 -14.03 -14.08
C LEU A 122 5.89 -14.66 -13.74
N PRO A 123 5.78 -16.00 -13.69
CA PRO A 123 4.56 -16.64 -13.20
C PRO A 123 4.30 -16.23 -11.76
N ARG A 124 3.05 -15.89 -11.44
CA ARG A 124 2.63 -15.42 -10.12
C ARG A 124 1.77 -16.48 -9.46
N ALA A 125 2.33 -17.13 -8.44
CA ALA A 125 1.60 -18.05 -7.60
C ALA A 125 2.29 -18.14 -6.24
N THR A 126 1.49 -18.29 -5.19
CA THR A 126 1.94 -18.50 -3.81
C THR A 126 1.17 -19.69 -3.22
N GLY A 127 1.66 -20.27 -2.11
CA GLY A 127 1.00 -21.38 -1.45
C GLY A 127 0.69 -22.56 -2.38
N GLU A 128 -0.52 -23.10 -2.26
CA GLU A 128 -0.99 -24.24 -3.06
C GLU A 128 -1.21 -23.90 -4.53
N ALA A 129 -1.37 -22.62 -4.88
CA ALA A 129 -1.52 -22.21 -6.28
C ALA A 129 -0.27 -22.54 -7.12
N VAL A 130 0.91 -22.66 -6.49
CA VAL A 130 2.14 -23.09 -7.16
C VAL A 130 2.03 -24.53 -7.63
N GLU A 131 1.51 -25.44 -6.79
CA GLU A 131 1.32 -26.85 -7.16
C GLU A 131 0.30 -26.98 -8.29
N TRP A 132 -0.78 -26.18 -8.24
CA TRP A 132 -1.77 -26.11 -9.32
C TRP A 132 -1.13 -25.64 -10.63
N LEU A 133 -0.28 -24.61 -10.58
CA LEU A 133 0.44 -24.12 -11.74
C LEU A 133 1.34 -25.20 -12.39
N PHE A 134 2.04 -26.01 -11.58
CA PHE A 134 2.84 -27.12 -12.09
C PHE A 134 1.99 -28.27 -12.67
N ALA A 135 0.80 -28.51 -12.11
CA ALA A 135 -0.09 -29.56 -12.59
C ALA A 135 -0.78 -29.21 -13.91
N GLU A 136 -1.22 -27.95 -14.05
CA GLU A 136 -2.04 -27.47 -15.17
C GLU A 136 -1.23 -26.89 -16.34
N THR A 137 0.08 -26.70 -16.17
CA THR A 137 0.93 -26.13 -17.22
C THR A 137 2.15 -27.00 -17.52
N GLU A 138 2.87 -26.65 -18.58
CA GLU A 138 4.11 -27.34 -18.97
C GLU A 138 5.35 -26.86 -18.18
N LEU A 139 5.16 -26.04 -17.14
CA LEU A 139 6.23 -25.40 -16.36
C LEU A 139 7.24 -26.40 -15.76
N GLY A 140 6.77 -27.57 -15.31
CA GLY A 140 7.60 -28.65 -14.78
C GLY A 140 7.98 -29.71 -15.81
N ARG A 141 7.52 -29.60 -17.05
CA ARG A 141 7.65 -30.67 -18.06
C ARG A 141 8.62 -30.31 -19.17
N THR A 142 8.63 -29.05 -19.60
CA THR A 142 9.48 -28.56 -20.70
C THR A 142 10.18 -27.26 -20.33
N LEU A 143 11.40 -27.08 -20.86
CA LEU A 143 12.21 -25.88 -20.69
C LEU A 143 11.52 -24.72 -21.37
N ARG A 144 11.30 -23.68 -20.57
CA ARG A 144 10.67 -22.44 -20.96
C ARG A 144 11.18 -21.87 -22.30
N PRO A 145 10.31 -21.35 -23.19
CA PRO A 145 10.72 -20.88 -24.51
C PRO A 145 11.76 -19.74 -24.46
N GLU A 146 11.76 -18.96 -23.39
CA GLU A 146 12.66 -17.81 -23.18
C GLU A 146 14.10 -18.21 -22.81
N VAL A 147 14.38 -19.50 -22.61
CA VAL A 147 15.75 -19.99 -22.38
C VAL A 147 16.57 -19.84 -23.66
N SER A 148 17.64 -19.04 -23.60
CA SER A 148 18.56 -18.80 -24.72
C SER A 148 19.13 -20.11 -25.31
N GLY A 149 19.42 -20.14 -26.62
CA GLY A 149 19.86 -21.36 -27.33
C GLY A 149 21.04 -22.07 -26.66
N ALA A 150 22.12 -21.34 -26.36
CA ALA A 150 23.29 -21.91 -25.70
C ALA A 150 22.99 -22.45 -24.28
N ALA A 151 22.08 -21.81 -23.54
CA ALA A 151 21.65 -22.31 -22.23
C ALA A 151 20.78 -23.57 -22.36
N ARG A 152 19.86 -23.58 -23.34
CA ARG A 152 18.99 -24.71 -23.63
C ARG A 152 19.80 -25.95 -24.01
N GLU A 153 20.82 -25.81 -24.87
CA GLU A 153 21.69 -26.92 -25.24
C GLU A 153 22.39 -27.56 -24.04
N ARG A 154 22.92 -26.74 -23.11
CA ARG A 154 23.55 -27.23 -21.88
C ARG A 154 22.56 -27.96 -20.98
N LEU A 155 21.39 -27.37 -20.74
CA LEU A 155 20.35 -27.98 -19.90
C LEU A 155 19.82 -29.28 -20.53
N LEU A 156 19.63 -29.33 -21.85
CA LEU A 156 19.23 -30.56 -22.54
C LEU A 156 20.31 -31.63 -22.51
N ALA A 157 21.60 -31.26 -22.55
CA ALA A 157 22.70 -32.22 -22.38
C ALA A 157 22.69 -32.83 -20.97
N GLU A 158 22.43 -32.02 -19.93
CA GLU A 158 22.24 -32.51 -18.57
C GLU A 158 20.98 -33.39 -18.45
N ALA A 159 19.86 -32.97 -19.02
CA ALA A 159 18.59 -33.72 -19.04
C ALA A 159 18.77 -35.14 -19.59
N LYS A 160 19.55 -35.31 -20.66
CA LYS A 160 19.88 -36.64 -21.21
C LYS A 160 20.54 -37.55 -20.19
N THR A 161 21.36 -37.01 -19.29
CA THR A 161 22.00 -37.78 -18.20
C THR A 161 21.06 -38.11 -17.05
N MET A 162 19.91 -37.43 -16.96
CA MET A 162 18.95 -37.54 -15.85
C MET A 162 17.66 -38.27 -16.23
N GLY A 163 17.56 -38.78 -17.46
CA GLY A 163 16.37 -39.51 -17.94
C GLY A 163 15.32 -38.64 -18.64
N GLY A 164 15.65 -37.39 -18.97
CA GLY A 164 14.78 -36.49 -19.74
C GLY A 164 14.62 -35.11 -19.11
N GLU A 165 13.88 -34.25 -19.80
CA GLU A 165 13.66 -32.85 -19.43
C GLU A 165 12.82 -32.71 -18.16
N THR A 166 11.75 -33.51 -18.02
CA THR A 166 10.93 -33.54 -16.80
C THR A 166 11.76 -33.91 -15.56
N ALA A 167 12.64 -34.91 -15.66
CA ALA A 167 13.49 -35.32 -14.54
C ALA A 167 14.52 -34.23 -14.14
N LEU A 168 15.04 -33.49 -15.13
CA LEU A 168 15.88 -32.30 -14.87
C LEU A 168 15.09 -31.23 -14.12
N LEU A 169 13.89 -30.90 -14.59
CA LEU A 169 13.04 -29.85 -14.01
C LEU A 169 12.55 -30.23 -12.60
N ASP A 170 12.21 -31.48 -12.35
CA ASP A 170 11.87 -31.97 -11.01
C ASP A 170 13.04 -31.86 -10.03
N ALA A 171 14.26 -32.15 -10.49
CA ALA A 171 15.46 -31.98 -9.69
C ALA A 171 15.76 -30.49 -9.42
N LEU A 172 15.58 -29.65 -10.44
CA LEU A 172 15.77 -28.21 -10.34
C LEU A 172 14.75 -27.58 -9.37
N TRP A 173 13.49 -27.98 -9.47
CA TRP A 173 12.40 -27.54 -8.59
C TRP A 173 12.70 -27.85 -7.13
N ARG A 174 13.04 -29.12 -6.82
CA ARG A 174 13.42 -29.53 -5.46
C ARG A 174 14.59 -28.72 -4.91
N ARG A 175 15.56 -28.36 -5.76
CA ARG A 175 16.68 -27.52 -5.36
C ARG A 175 16.22 -26.09 -5.05
N CYS A 176 15.35 -25.51 -5.88
CA CYS A 176 14.81 -24.17 -5.68
C CYS A 176 13.95 -24.07 -4.41
N VAL A 177 13.12 -25.08 -4.11
CA VAL A 177 12.37 -25.16 -2.84
C VAL A 177 13.31 -25.17 -1.64
N GLY A 178 14.38 -25.96 -1.71
CA GLY A 178 15.40 -25.99 -0.66
C GLY A 178 16.10 -24.65 -0.45
N LEU A 179 16.42 -23.94 -1.53
CA LEU A 179 17.04 -22.60 -1.48
C LEU A 179 16.09 -21.54 -0.94
N ALA A 180 14.85 -21.48 -1.44
CA ALA A 180 13.84 -20.52 -1.03
C ALA A 180 13.57 -20.59 0.48
N THR A 181 13.55 -21.80 1.04
CA THR A 181 13.33 -22.03 2.46
C THR A 181 14.38 -21.40 3.37
N HIS A 182 15.59 -21.16 2.86
CA HIS A 182 16.67 -20.52 3.63
C HIS A 182 16.85 -19.04 3.28
N ALA A 183 16.30 -18.58 2.15
CA ALA A 183 16.45 -17.22 1.65
C ALA A 183 15.40 -16.24 2.19
N ILE A 184 14.30 -16.73 2.78
CA ILE A 184 13.24 -15.88 3.35
C ILE A 184 13.32 -15.90 4.87
N GLU A 185 13.43 -14.71 5.46
CA GLU A 185 13.26 -14.52 6.90
C GLU A 185 11.78 -14.58 7.26
N ALA A 186 11.44 -15.20 8.40
CA ALA A 186 10.07 -15.20 8.87
C ALA A 186 9.67 -13.74 9.18
N PRO A 187 8.55 -13.23 8.63
CA PRO A 187 8.13 -11.87 8.95
C PRO A 187 7.90 -11.77 10.46
N GLU A 188 8.32 -10.64 11.04
CA GLU A 188 7.98 -10.34 12.43
C GLU A 188 6.46 -10.37 12.59
N PRO A 189 5.95 -10.91 13.71
CA PRO A 189 4.52 -10.95 13.93
C PRO A 189 3.97 -9.53 13.96
N GLY A 190 2.84 -9.31 13.32
CA GLY A 190 2.17 -8.01 13.38
C GLY A 190 1.89 -7.60 14.82
N VAL A 191 1.98 -6.30 15.07
CA VAL A 191 1.90 -5.71 16.42
C VAL A 191 0.50 -5.93 17.01
N ARG A 192 -0.55 -5.87 16.18
CA ARG A 192 -1.93 -6.08 16.62
C ARG A 192 -2.27 -7.57 16.64
N LEU A 193 -3.10 -7.96 17.59
CA LEU A 193 -3.65 -9.32 17.64
C LEU A 193 -4.44 -9.67 16.37
N ARG A 194 -5.04 -8.65 15.74
CA ARG A 194 -5.72 -8.75 14.45
C ARG A 194 -4.81 -9.33 13.36
N ASP A 195 -3.58 -8.85 13.24
CA ASP A 195 -2.63 -9.29 12.20
C ASP A 195 -2.27 -10.77 12.39
N ARG A 196 -1.95 -11.16 13.62
CA ARG A 196 -1.67 -12.57 13.96
C ARG A 196 -2.87 -13.48 13.70
N LEU A 197 -4.08 -13.00 13.92
CA LEU A 197 -5.30 -13.76 13.64
C LEU A 197 -5.57 -13.89 12.13
N LEU A 198 -5.34 -12.81 11.38
CA LEU A 198 -5.43 -12.80 9.92
C LEU A 198 -4.41 -13.78 9.32
N ASP A 199 -3.16 -13.74 9.76
CA ASP A 199 -2.10 -14.65 9.31
C ASP A 199 -2.45 -16.12 9.60
N ALA A 200 -2.98 -16.40 10.78
CA ALA A 200 -3.28 -17.78 11.20
C ALA A 200 -4.56 -18.36 10.58
N THR A 201 -5.49 -17.52 10.12
CA THR A 201 -6.84 -17.97 9.73
C THR A 201 -7.31 -17.48 8.36
N GLY A 202 -6.63 -16.51 7.75
CA GLY A 202 -7.09 -15.82 6.54
C GLY A 202 -8.35 -14.97 6.73
N ASN A 203 -8.82 -14.77 7.96
CA ASN A 203 -10.04 -14.02 8.27
C ASN A 203 -9.70 -12.74 9.03
N ASP A 204 -10.03 -11.60 8.45
CA ASP A 204 -9.73 -10.29 9.05
C ASP A 204 -10.84 -9.84 10.01
N PRO A 205 -10.58 -9.72 11.34
CA PRO A 205 -11.55 -9.18 12.28
C PRO A 205 -11.82 -7.67 12.07
N ASP A 206 -10.89 -6.91 11.46
CA ASP A 206 -11.11 -5.48 11.20
C ASP A 206 -12.30 -5.26 10.25
N ALA A 207 -12.60 -6.19 9.34
CA ALA A 207 -13.75 -6.09 8.45
C ALA A 207 -15.07 -5.91 9.24
N LEU A 208 -15.23 -6.62 10.36
CA LEU A 208 -16.41 -6.52 11.23
C LEU A 208 -16.43 -5.21 12.01
N ALA A 209 -15.29 -4.82 12.57
CA ALA A 209 -15.17 -3.59 13.36
C ALA A 209 -15.38 -2.36 12.49
N ASN A 210 -14.76 -2.32 11.30
CA ASN A 210 -14.80 -1.21 10.36
C ASN A 210 -16.21 -0.96 9.84
N GLU A 211 -16.94 -1.99 9.42
CA GLU A 211 -18.32 -1.84 8.93
C GLU A 211 -19.19 -1.04 9.91
N TRP A 212 -19.07 -1.35 11.20
CA TRP A 212 -19.89 -0.73 12.23
C TRP A 212 -19.34 0.63 12.71
N LEU A 213 -18.02 0.73 12.86
CA LEU A 213 -17.36 1.96 13.29
C LEU A 213 -17.53 3.07 12.26
N ILE A 214 -17.38 2.76 10.96
CA ILE A 214 -17.59 3.70 9.85
C ILE A 214 -19.00 4.25 9.88
N ALA A 215 -20.02 3.38 9.98
CA ALA A 215 -21.41 3.81 9.99
C ALA A 215 -21.72 4.72 11.19
N PHE A 216 -21.22 4.38 12.37
CA PHE A 216 -21.43 5.18 13.58
C PHE A 216 -20.72 6.54 13.51
N VAL A 217 -19.43 6.55 13.15
CA VAL A 217 -18.64 7.79 13.06
C VAL A 217 -19.18 8.69 11.95
N ALA A 218 -19.57 8.14 10.79
CA ALA A 218 -20.20 8.89 9.70
C ALA A 218 -21.46 9.63 10.17
N ALA A 219 -22.34 8.94 10.89
CA ALA A 219 -23.57 9.53 11.43
C ALA A 219 -23.27 10.58 12.53
N TYR A 220 -22.18 10.41 13.27
CA TYR A 220 -21.75 11.35 14.31
C TYR A 220 -21.22 12.65 13.70
N VAL A 221 -20.29 12.55 12.75
CA VAL A 221 -19.60 13.71 12.16
C VAL A 221 -20.40 14.38 11.04
N ASP A 222 -21.59 13.86 10.71
CA ASP A 222 -22.46 14.42 9.67
C ASP A 222 -22.63 15.93 9.81
N GLN A 223 -22.39 16.64 8.70
CA GLN A 223 -22.43 18.10 8.60
C GLN A 223 -23.75 18.56 7.93
N GLY A 224 -24.84 17.81 8.11
CA GLY A 224 -26.15 18.11 7.54
C GLY A 224 -26.41 17.49 6.17
N VAL A 225 -25.71 16.41 5.80
CA VAL A 225 -25.96 15.66 4.56
C VAL A 225 -27.10 14.67 4.77
N ALA A 226 -27.17 14.05 5.95
CA ALA A 226 -28.22 13.10 6.27
C ALA A 226 -29.59 13.79 6.46
N TYR A 227 -30.64 13.20 5.88
CA TYR A 227 -32.01 13.67 6.09
C TYR A 227 -32.45 13.57 7.57
N TRP A 228 -31.95 12.56 8.29
CA TRP A 228 -32.18 12.38 9.72
C TRP A 228 -30.86 12.52 10.49
N PRO A 229 -30.64 13.65 11.18
CA PRO A 229 -29.41 13.87 11.92
C PRO A 229 -29.38 13.06 13.22
N MET A 230 -28.19 12.69 13.68
CA MET A 230 -27.99 12.05 14.98
C MET A 230 -28.32 13.04 16.12
N PRO A 231 -29.23 12.70 17.05
CA PRO A 231 -29.58 13.59 18.14
C PRO A 231 -28.50 13.63 19.23
N ALA A 232 -28.36 14.79 19.88
CA ALA A 232 -27.57 15.00 21.10
C ALA A 232 -26.13 14.46 21.03
N ARG A 233 -25.29 15.02 20.17
CA ARG A 233 -23.89 14.61 19.99
C ARG A 233 -23.00 15.25 21.08
N ASN A 234 -22.76 14.54 22.19
CA ASN A 234 -22.08 15.08 23.38
C ASN A 234 -20.75 14.36 23.67
N GLY A 235 -19.81 14.34 22.71
CA GLY A 235 -18.64 13.44 22.73
C GLY A 235 -18.92 12.14 21.99
N LEU A 236 -17.97 11.66 21.19
CA LEU A 236 -18.14 10.49 20.33
C LEU A 236 -18.28 9.21 21.19
N TRP A 237 -17.43 9.05 22.20
CA TRP A 237 -17.48 7.90 23.13
C TRP A 237 -18.76 7.93 23.98
N ALA A 238 -19.08 9.07 24.58
CA ALA A 238 -20.26 9.21 25.43
C ALA A 238 -21.56 8.97 24.65
N THR A 239 -21.62 9.45 23.40
CA THR A 239 -22.76 9.21 22.50
C THR A 239 -22.90 7.73 22.16
N PHE A 240 -21.79 7.05 21.86
CA PHE A 240 -21.80 5.60 21.62
C PHE A 240 -22.26 4.79 22.84
N VAL A 241 -21.79 5.15 24.03
CA VAL A 241 -22.19 4.51 25.29
C VAL A 241 -23.69 4.71 25.56
N ARG A 242 -24.22 5.92 25.28
CA ARG A 242 -25.64 6.25 25.46
C ARG A 242 -26.52 5.51 24.47
N ASP A 243 -26.18 5.58 23.17
CA ASP A 243 -26.99 5.07 22.07
C ASP A 243 -26.76 3.58 21.80
N ARG A 244 -26.26 2.86 22.81
CA ARG A 244 -26.14 1.40 22.85
C ARG A 244 -27.48 0.74 22.51
N GLY A 245 -27.69 0.43 21.23
CA GLY A 245 -29.03 0.01 20.80
C GLY A 245 -29.31 0.11 19.31
N LEU A 246 -28.42 0.72 18.51
CA LEU A 246 -28.40 0.44 17.06
C LEU A 246 -28.04 -1.04 16.88
N ALA A 247 -29.05 -1.86 16.61
CA ALA A 247 -29.00 -3.30 16.30
C ALA A 247 -27.62 -3.95 16.52
N THR A 248 -27.25 -4.22 17.78
CA THR A 248 -25.92 -4.76 18.09
C THR A 248 -25.72 -6.04 17.29
N PRO A 249 -24.70 -6.11 16.42
CA PRO A 249 -24.54 -7.26 15.56
C PRO A 249 -24.20 -8.50 16.38
N ALA A 250 -24.53 -9.68 15.85
CA ALA A 250 -24.36 -10.95 16.57
C ALA A 250 -22.90 -11.19 17.02
N TRP A 251 -21.93 -10.65 16.28
CA TRP A 251 -20.51 -10.73 16.63
C TRP A 251 -20.14 -9.88 17.85
N ALA A 252 -20.83 -8.76 18.09
CA ALA A 252 -20.61 -7.83 19.20
C ALA A 252 -21.59 -8.03 20.38
N LYS A 253 -22.22 -9.20 20.52
CA LYS A 253 -23.28 -9.46 21.52
C LYS A 253 -22.92 -9.13 22.98
N ASN A 254 -21.63 -9.11 23.33
CA ASN A 254 -21.15 -8.80 24.67
C ASN A 254 -20.99 -7.29 24.92
N LEU A 255 -21.08 -6.45 23.88
CA LEU A 255 -20.87 -5.01 23.98
C LEU A 255 -21.71 -4.34 25.08
N PRO A 256 -23.03 -4.62 25.24
CA PRO A 256 -23.81 -4.01 26.32
C PRO A 256 -23.30 -4.37 27.71
N ARG A 257 -22.66 -5.54 27.89
CA ARG A 257 -22.03 -5.92 29.15
C ARG A 257 -20.76 -5.10 29.40
N GLU A 258 -19.92 -4.91 28.40
CA GLU A 258 -18.68 -4.15 28.51
C GLU A 258 -18.97 -2.68 28.85
N LEU A 259 -19.94 -2.06 28.17
CA LEU A 259 -20.31 -0.65 28.38
C LEU A 259 -20.98 -0.38 29.75
N ARG A 260 -21.47 -1.41 30.46
CA ARG A 260 -22.02 -1.25 31.82
C ARG A 260 -20.96 -0.88 32.86
N ALA A 261 -19.68 -1.08 32.56
CA ALA A 261 -18.60 -0.66 33.44
C ALA A 261 -18.51 0.87 33.59
N GLY A 262 -19.13 1.65 32.70
CA GLY A 262 -19.23 3.11 32.82
C GLY A 262 -17.87 3.82 32.75
N ARG A 263 -16.90 3.25 32.03
CA ARG A 263 -15.58 3.88 31.82
C ARG A 263 -15.70 5.09 30.91
N ASP A 264 -14.91 6.12 31.19
CA ASP A 264 -14.62 7.17 30.21
C ASP A 264 -13.68 6.63 29.10
N ALA A 265 -13.43 7.44 28.07
CA ALA A 265 -12.62 7.03 26.93
C ALA A 265 -11.19 6.65 27.34
N TYR A 266 -10.53 7.45 28.17
CA TYR A 266 -9.17 7.19 28.66
C TYR A 266 -9.06 5.87 29.44
N ALA A 267 -9.98 5.64 30.38
CA ALA A 267 -10.04 4.41 31.15
C ALA A 267 -10.40 3.21 30.28
N GLN A 268 -11.18 3.40 29.22
CA GLN A 268 -11.45 2.37 28.23
C GLN A 268 -10.19 2.01 27.43
N VAL A 269 -9.44 2.99 26.91
CA VAL A 269 -8.19 2.74 26.17
C VAL A 269 -7.21 1.93 27.02
N ARG A 270 -6.95 2.37 28.26
CA ARG A 270 -6.07 1.63 29.19
C ARG A 270 -6.59 0.23 29.48
N HIS A 271 -7.90 0.07 29.62
CA HIS A 271 -8.49 -1.24 29.87
C HIS A 271 -8.25 -2.20 28.70
N GLU A 272 -8.46 -1.75 27.46
CA GLU A 272 -8.28 -2.58 26.28
C GLU A 272 -6.80 -2.92 26.01
N LEU A 273 -5.89 -1.95 26.18
CA LEU A 273 -4.44 -2.20 26.09
C LEU A 273 -3.99 -3.22 27.14
N GLY A 274 -4.49 -3.11 28.37
CA GLY A 274 -4.21 -4.06 29.45
C GLY A 274 -4.76 -5.47 29.16
N LEU A 275 -5.95 -5.59 28.57
CA LEU A 275 -6.49 -6.89 28.14
C LEU A 275 -5.68 -7.51 27.00
N ALA A 276 -5.15 -6.69 26.10
CA ALA A 276 -4.32 -7.12 24.97
C ALA A 276 -2.89 -7.50 25.39
N GLY A 277 -2.50 -7.21 26.64
CA GLY A 277 -1.15 -7.48 27.14
C GLY A 277 -0.08 -6.55 26.55
N VAL A 278 -0.48 -5.36 26.09
CA VAL A 278 0.42 -4.37 25.48
C VAL A 278 1.16 -3.64 26.59
N ASP A 279 2.49 -3.71 26.58
CA ASP A 279 3.34 -2.97 27.51
C ASP A 279 3.62 -1.52 27.04
N LEU A 280 4.28 -0.73 27.89
CA LEU A 280 4.59 0.66 27.58
C LEU A 280 5.51 0.81 26.35
N SER A 281 6.43 -0.13 26.11
CA SER A 281 7.31 -0.06 24.93
C SER A 281 6.62 -0.45 23.62
N GLN A 282 5.50 -1.15 23.69
CA GLN A 282 4.70 -1.54 22.52
C GLN A 282 3.51 -0.62 22.27
N THR A 283 3.14 0.23 23.24
CA THR A 283 1.93 1.05 23.19
C THR A 283 1.90 1.96 21.96
N GLU A 284 3.01 2.64 21.66
CA GLU A 284 3.11 3.53 20.50
C GLU A 284 2.85 2.78 19.18
N ALA A 285 3.59 1.69 18.94
CA ALA A 285 3.43 0.88 17.73
C ALA A 285 2.01 0.29 17.62
N TYR A 286 1.42 -0.16 18.74
CA TYR A 286 0.09 -0.73 18.75
C TYR A 286 -0.99 0.30 18.41
N LEU A 287 -0.92 1.49 19.01
CA LEU A 287 -1.86 2.57 18.73
C LEU A 287 -1.67 3.13 17.32
N HIS A 288 -0.44 3.21 16.84
CA HIS A 288 -0.14 3.58 15.45
C HIS A 288 -0.89 2.67 14.46
N GLU A 289 -0.68 1.35 14.53
CA GLU A 289 -1.37 0.40 13.64
C GLU A 289 -2.89 0.40 13.84
N THR A 290 -3.37 0.71 15.05
CA THR A 290 -4.81 0.78 15.34
C THR A 290 -5.46 1.97 14.65
N LEU A 291 -4.78 3.12 14.64
CA LEU A 291 -5.21 4.33 13.96
C LEU A 291 -5.12 4.20 12.43
N GLN A 292 -4.02 3.63 11.92
CA GLN A 292 -3.81 3.45 10.47
C GLN A 292 -4.86 2.56 9.82
N ALA A 293 -5.39 1.58 10.55
CA ALA A 293 -6.40 0.68 10.00
C ALA A 293 -7.71 1.38 9.58
N LEU A 294 -7.97 2.61 10.03
CA LEU A 294 -8.98 3.51 9.47
C LEU A 294 -8.45 4.96 9.42
N ALA A 295 -7.26 5.15 8.85
CA ALA A 295 -6.54 6.42 8.86
C ALA A 295 -7.40 7.63 8.42
N GLY A 296 -8.26 7.47 7.42
CA GLY A 296 -9.15 8.54 6.95
C GLY A 296 -10.16 9.00 8.00
N TRP A 297 -10.77 8.07 8.74
CA TRP A 297 -11.72 8.42 9.82
C TRP A 297 -11.01 8.95 11.06
N ALA A 298 -9.88 8.34 11.43
CA ALA A 298 -9.04 8.83 12.52
C ALA A 298 -8.56 10.27 12.25
N GLY A 299 -8.05 10.52 11.03
CA GLY A 299 -7.63 11.84 10.58
C GLY A 299 -8.78 12.85 10.56
N MET A 300 -9.97 12.46 10.09
CA MET A 300 -11.16 13.32 10.12
C MET A 300 -11.55 13.70 11.56
N VAL A 301 -11.54 12.74 12.49
CA VAL A 301 -11.82 13.00 13.91
C VAL A 301 -10.81 13.99 14.49
N TRP A 302 -9.52 13.77 14.25
CA TRP A 302 -8.45 14.64 14.72
C TRP A 302 -8.53 16.06 14.11
N GLN A 303 -8.87 16.17 12.83
CA GLN A 303 -9.08 17.46 12.17
C GLN A 303 -10.28 18.22 12.73
N LEU A 304 -11.39 17.54 13.00
CA LEU A 304 -12.56 18.16 13.60
C LEU A 304 -12.30 18.59 15.06
N GLU A 305 -11.48 17.85 15.79
CA GLU A 305 -11.04 18.18 17.16
C GLU A 305 -10.12 19.41 17.18
N THR A 306 -9.09 19.44 16.33
CA THR A 306 -8.04 20.48 16.36
C THR A 306 -8.33 21.71 15.51
N ARG A 307 -9.11 21.54 14.43
CA ARG A 307 -9.46 22.58 13.46
C ARG A 307 -10.97 22.60 13.17
N PRO A 308 -11.83 22.79 14.20
CA PRO A 308 -13.27 22.87 14.01
C PRO A 308 -13.69 24.04 13.10
N ASP A 309 -12.83 25.06 12.96
CA ASP A 309 -13.02 26.21 12.05
C ASP A 309 -13.07 25.82 10.57
N LEU A 310 -12.53 24.65 10.20
CA LEU A 310 -12.52 24.16 8.82
C LEU A 310 -13.80 23.40 8.43
N ALA A 311 -14.69 23.13 9.39
CA ALA A 311 -15.93 22.41 9.12
C ALA A 311 -16.99 23.31 8.45
N PRO A 312 -17.80 22.79 7.51
CA PRO A 312 -18.89 23.54 6.90
C PRO A 312 -20.00 23.95 7.89
N SER A 313 -20.12 23.25 9.02
CA SER A 313 -21.15 23.48 10.03
C SER A 313 -20.57 23.29 11.44
N GLU A 314 -21.39 23.55 12.47
CA GLU A 314 -20.98 23.38 13.87
C GLU A 314 -20.50 21.95 14.15
N VAL A 315 -19.27 21.84 14.64
CA VAL A 315 -18.65 20.56 14.98
C VAL A 315 -19.12 20.12 16.38
N PRO A 316 -19.71 18.93 16.53
CA PRO A 316 -20.03 18.41 17.86
C PRO A 316 -18.74 18.12 18.65
N PRO A 317 -18.76 18.18 20.00
CA PRO A 317 -17.60 17.85 20.81
C PRO A 317 -17.04 16.48 20.44
N ILE A 318 -15.78 16.42 20.03
CA ILE A 318 -15.16 15.21 19.50
C ILE A 318 -13.69 15.19 19.89
N ALA A 319 -13.16 14.00 20.18
CA ALA A 319 -11.75 13.80 20.50
C ALA A 319 -11.22 12.50 19.90
N LEU A 320 -9.94 12.49 19.50
CA LEU A 320 -9.29 11.31 18.93
C LEU A 320 -9.25 10.13 19.92
N VAL A 321 -9.12 10.42 21.22
CA VAL A 321 -9.16 9.40 22.27
C VAL A 321 -10.51 8.64 22.29
N ASP A 322 -11.61 9.30 21.94
CA ASP A 322 -12.92 8.64 21.83
C ASP A 322 -12.92 7.61 20.70
N PHE A 323 -12.33 7.96 19.55
CA PHE A 323 -12.22 7.07 18.40
C PHE A 323 -11.35 5.85 18.73
N VAL A 324 -10.22 6.06 19.41
CA VAL A 324 -9.33 4.97 19.85
C VAL A 324 -10.04 4.05 20.84
N ALA A 325 -10.77 4.61 21.81
CA ALA A 325 -11.55 3.82 22.78
C ALA A 325 -12.59 2.93 22.09
N LEU A 326 -13.32 3.47 21.11
CA LEU A 326 -14.26 2.71 20.31
C LEU A 326 -13.55 1.61 19.53
N ARG A 327 -12.48 1.97 18.81
CA ARG A 327 -11.77 1.04 17.94
C ARG A 327 -11.23 -0.17 18.71
N LEU A 328 -10.51 0.06 19.80
CA LEU A 328 -9.91 -1.01 20.60
C LEU A 328 -10.97 -1.96 21.19
N LEU A 329 -12.10 -1.42 21.63
CA LEU A 329 -13.22 -2.22 22.12
C LEU A 329 -13.79 -3.12 21.01
N LEU A 330 -14.01 -2.57 19.82
CA LEU A 330 -14.54 -3.33 18.69
C LEU A 330 -13.55 -4.37 18.18
N ASP A 331 -12.25 -4.03 18.12
CA ASP A 331 -11.17 -4.94 17.75
C ASP A 331 -11.16 -6.19 18.63
N ARG A 332 -11.22 -6.01 19.96
CA ARG A 332 -11.29 -7.14 20.90
C ARG A 332 -12.51 -8.02 20.64
N LEU A 333 -13.69 -7.42 20.49
CA LEU A 333 -14.93 -8.17 20.29
C LEU A 333 -14.93 -8.93 18.96
N ALA A 334 -14.45 -8.30 17.89
CA ALA A 334 -14.32 -8.89 16.57
C ALA A 334 -13.29 -10.03 16.56
N ALA A 335 -12.10 -9.82 17.13
CA ALA A 335 -11.05 -10.84 17.23
C ALA A 335 -11.54 -12.09 17.98
N LEU A 336 -12.17 -11.92 19.14
CA LEU A 336 -12.75 -13.03 19.90
C LEU A 336 -13.91 -13.71 19.16
N HIS A 337 -14.66 -12.99 18.33
CA HIS A 337 -15.70 -13.59 17.50
C HIS A 337 -15.11 -14.48 16.40
N VAL A 338 -14.16 -13.94 15.62
CA VAL A 338 -13.48 -14.65 14.54
C VAL A 338 -12.77 -15.89 15.11
N ALA A 339 -12.03 -15.75 16.21
CA ALA A 339 -11.38 -16.87 16.88
C ALA A 339 -12.35 -18.01 17.22
N ARG A 340 -13.53 -17.71 17.79
CA ARG A 340 -14.55 -18.74 18.09
C ARG A 340 -15.05 -19.44 16.83
N ARG A 341 -15.26 -18.71 15.74
CA ARG A 341 -15.70 -19.29 14.46
C ARG A 341 -14.65 -20.22 13.86
N GLN A 342 -13.37 -19.92 14.07
CA GLN A 342 -12.24 -20.71 13.61
C GLN A 342 -11.82 -21.83 14.57
N GLY A 343 -12.60 -22.06 15.64
CA GLY A 343 -12.30 -23.10 16.64
C GLY A 343 -11.04 -22.83 17.48
N LEU A 344 -10.61 -21.57 17.57
CA LEU A 344 -9.50 -21.13 18.41
C LEU A 344 -9.97 -20.85 19.85
N PRO A 345 -9.08 -21.00 20.86
CA PRO A 345 -9.33 -20.50 22.21
C PRO A 345 -9.68 -19.01 22.17
N ALA A 346 -10.81 -18.64 22.75
CA ALA A 346 -11.35 -17.28 22.69
C ALA A 346 -12.10 -16.92 23.98
N LYS A 347 -11.54 -17.35 25.12
CA LYS A 347 -12.02 -16.99 26.46
C LYS A 347 -11.68 -15.52 26.75
N ASP A 348 -10.45 -15.14 26.44
CA ASP A 348 -9.86 -13.81 26.60
C ASP A 348 -8.75 -13.62 25.54
N LEU A 349 -8.18 -12.41 25.46
CA LEU A 349 -7.15 -12.11 24.45
C LEU A 349 -5.83 -12.83 24.75
N ALA A 350 -5.50 -13.07 26.02
CA ALA A 350 -4.27 -13.77 26.41
C ALA A 350 -4.26 -15.22 25.90
N THR A 351 -5.33 -15.97 26.17
CA THR A 351 -5.47 -17.36 25.68
C THR A 351 -5.50 -17.45 24.15
N LEU A 352 -6.05 -16.43 23.48
CA LEU A 352 -6.00 -16.34 22.02
C LEU A 352 -4.57 -16.06 21.53
N SER A 353 -3.86 -15.12 22.15
CA SER A 353 -2.47 -14.81 21.83
C SER A 353 -1.58 -16.05 21.91
N ASP A 354 -1.64 -16.79 23.03
CA ASP A 354 -0.85 -18.01 23.22
C ASP A 354 -1.16 -19.07 22.14
N ALA A 355 -2.43 -19.21 21.75
CA ALA A 355 -2.84 -20.15 20.73
C ALA A 355 -2.37 -19.76 19.32
N LEU A 356 -2.33 -18.47 19.01
CA LEU A 356 -1.82 -17.94 17.74
C LEU A 356 -0.30 -18.11 17.67
N ASP A 357 0.41 -17.78 18.74
CA ASP A 357 1.87 -17.94 18.81
C ASP A 357 2.28 -19.41 18.67
N ALA A 358 1.50 -20.34 19.23
CA ALA A 358 1.70 -21.78 19.06
C ALA A 358 1.41 -22.30 17.64
N ARG A 359 0.52 -21.64 16.90
CA ARG A 359 0.17 -21.98 15.51
C ARG A 359 1.06 -21.30 14.47
N ARG A 360 1.85 -20.30 14.88
CA ARG A 360 2.73 -19.56 13.97
C ARG A 360 3.64 -20.54 13.22
N PRO A 361 3.60 -20.57 11.88
CA PRO A 361 4.46 -21.46 11.13
C PRO A 361 5.91 -21.08 11.40
N LYS A 362 6.73 -22.07 11.78
CA LYS A 362 8.16 -21.86 12.09
C LYS A 362 8.96 -21.37 10.88
N ARG A 363 8.41 -21.48 9.68
CA ARG A 363 9.01 -21.01 8.42
C ARG A 363 7.93 -20.37 7.56
N PRO A 364 8.21 -19.24 6.90
CA PRO A 364 7.29 -18.61 5.97
C PRO A 364 7.04 -19.51 4.75
N ASP A 365 5.92 -19.31 4.07
CA ASP A 365 5.66 -19.96 2.79
C ASP A 365 6.64 -19.44 1.74
N SER A 366 7.55 -20.30 1.30
CA SER A 366 8.63 -19.96 0.36
C SER A 366 8.37 -20.42 -1.07
N ARG A 367 7.18 -20.99 -1.35
CA ARG A 367 6.84 -21.54 -2.66
C ARG A 367 6.83 -20.49 -3.77
N GLY A 368 6.38 -19.27 -3.48
CA GLY A 368 6.44 -18.16 -4.45
C GLY A 368 7.87 -17.81 -4.85
N LEU A 369 8.78 -17.68 -3.88
CA LEU A 369 10.20 -17.47 -4.18
C LEU A 369 10.82 -18.69 -4.88
N ALA A 370 10.44 -19.91 -4.49
CA ALA A 370 10.91 -21.13 -5.16
C ALA A 370 10.53 -21.13 -6.65
N LEU A 371 9.32 -20.67 -6.98
CA LEU A 371 8.84 -20.50 -8.35
C LEU A 371 9.67 -19.44 -9.11
N GLU A 372 9.94 -18.30 -8.49
CA GLU A 372 10.81 -17.27 -9.07
C GLU A 372 12.24 -17.78 -9.31
N LEU A 373 12.83 -18.47 -8.34
CA LEU A 373 14.15 -19.10 -8.44
C LEU A 373 14.20 -20.12 -9.57
N PHE A 374 13.17 -20.96 -9.68
CA PHE A 374 13.06 -21.98 -10.71
C PHE A 374 13.03 -21.38 -12.12
N VAL A 375 12.24 -20.33 -12.33
CA VAL A 375 12.16 -19.63 -13.62
C VAL A 375 13.46 -18.87 -13.91
N ALA A 376 14.01 -18.16 -12.92
CA ALA A 376 15.25 -17.42 -13.07
C ALA A 376 16.44 -18.34 -13.34
N ALA A 377 16.48 -19.55 -12.76
CA ALA A 377 17.53 -20.53 -12.98
C ALA A 377 17.52 -21.02 -14.43
N GLN A 378 16.35 -21.38 -14.96
CA GLN A 378 16.19 -21.76 -16.36
C GLN A 378 16.65 -20.65 -17.32
N ARG A 379 16.18 -19.41 -17.12
CA ARG A 379 16.58 -18.25 -17.94
C ARG A 379 18.08 -17.93 -17.82
N SER A 380 18.69 -18.30 -16.69
CA SER A 380 20.13 -18.15 -16.46
C SER A 380 20.95 -19.31 -17.04
N GLY A 381 20.30 -20.41 -17.44
CA GLY A 381 20.96 -21.63 -17.89
C GLY A 381 21.62 -22.41 -16.76
N LEU A 382 21.09 -22.28 -15.54
CA LEU A 382 21.57 -22.95 -14.33
C LEU A 382 20.76 -24.23 -14.12
N GLY A 383 21.43 -25.38 -14.21
CA GLY A 383 20.84 -26.67 -13.92
C GLY A 383 21.02 -27.10 -12.47
N PRO A 384 20.49 -28.28 -12.10
CA PRO A 384 20.72 -28.89 -10.79
C PRO A 384 22.20 -29.03 -10.44
N LYS A 385 23.06 -29.39 -11.40
CA LYS A 385 24.52 -29.49 -11.19
C LYS A 385 25.14 -28.16 -10.79
N GLU A 386 24.86 -27.07 -11.49
CA GLU A 386 25.42 -25.75 -11.13
C GLU A 386 24.92 -25.30 -9.76
N LEU A 387 23.62 -25.44 -9.49
CA LEU A 387 23.01 -25.07 -8.21
C LEU A 387 23.35 -26.02 -7.05
N SER A 388 24.05 -27.13 -7.32
CA SER A 388 24.60 -27.99 -6.25
C SER A 388 25.78 -27.32 -5.54
N ARG A 389 26.49 -26.41 -6.21
CA ARG A 389 27.65 -25.70 -5.66
C ARG A 389 27.19 -24.61 -4.70
N SER A 390 27.53 -24.72 -3.42
CA SER A 390 27.02 -23.84 -2.35
C SER A 390 27.24 -22.35 -2.62
N SER A 391 28.41 -21.97 -3.16
CA SER A 391 28.71 -20.56 -3.48
C SER A 391 27.81 -19.99 -4.57
N VAL A 392 27.47 -20.79 -5.59
CA VAL A 392 26.56 -20.39 -6.68
C VAL A 392 25.12 -20.36 -6.17
N ALA A 393 24.73 -21.39 -5.42
CA ALA A 393 23.35 -21.58 -4.98
C ALA A 393 22.90 -20.48 -4.01
N GLY A 394 23.72 -20.16 -3.00
CA GLY A 394 23.45 -19.09 -2.04
C GLY A 394 23.41 -17.73 -2.72
N ALA A 395 24.46 -17.37 -3.45
CA ALA A 395 24.54 -16.07 -4.12
C ALA A 395 23.42 -15.85 -5.16
N PHE A 396 23.00 -16.90 -5.86
CA PHE A 396 21.85 -16.83 -6.77
C PHE A 396 20.53 -16.64 -6.03
N ALA A 397 20.32 -17.38 -4.93
CA ALA A 397 19.10 -17.27 -4.13
C ALA A 397 18.98 -15.88 -3.51
N ASP A 398 20.07 -15.37 -2.94
CA ASP A 398 20.14 -14.04 -2.34
C ASP A 398 19.88 -12.95 -3.38
N GLU A 399 20.44 -13.05 -4.60
CA GLU A 399 20.21 -12.05 -5.65
C GLU A 399 18.75 -12.05 -6.13
N VAL A 400 18.12 -13.23 -6.26
CA VAL A 400 16.70 -13.32 -6.65
C VAL A 400 15.79 -12.77 -5.55
N ALA A 401 16.05 -13.12 -4.29
CA ALA A 401 15.30 -12.65 -3.14
C ALA A 401 15.45 -11.13 -2.93
N ARG A 402 16.66 -10.57 -3.09
CA ARG A 402 16.90 -9.12 -2.99
C ARG A 402 16.26 -8.32 -4.11
N PHE A 403 16.09 -8.90 -5.29
CA PHE A 403 15.38 -8.26 -6.40
C PHE A 403 13.91 -8.70 -6.40
N ASP A 404 13.23 -8.38 -5.30
CA ASP A 404 11.84 -8.69 -5.01
C ASP A 404 10.85 -7.88 -5.90
N ALA A 405 9.56 -8.03 -5.64
CA ALA A 405 8.52 -7.33 -6.40
C ALA A 405 8.60 -5.80 -6.27
N PHE A 406 9.05 -5.27 -5.13
CA PHE A 406 9.23 -3.83 -4.97
C PHE A 406 10.38 -3.34 -5.85
N GLU A 407 11.54 -3.99 -5.77
CA GLU A 407 12.73 -3.61 -6.53
C GLU A 407 12.52 -3.74 -8.04
N ARG A 408 11.77 -4.76 -8.48
CA ARG A 408 11.38 -4.92 -9.90
C ARG A 408 10.48 -3.78 -10.35
N ARG A 409 9.40 -3.47 -9.61
CA ARG A 409 8.48 -2.37 -9.94
C ARG A 409 9.17 -1.01 -9.93
N ALA A 410 10.05 -0.76 -8.96
CA ALA A 410 10.87 0.44 -8.94
C ALA A 410 11.80 0.54 -10.17
N THR A 411 12.40 -0.57 -10.59
CA THR A 411 13.25 -0.59 -11.79
C THR A 411 12.43 -0.40 -13.07
N TYR A 412 11.25 -1.01 -13.16
CA TYR A 412 10.34 -0.79 -14.28
C TYR A 412 9.85 0.66 -14.33
N GLN A 413 9.54 1.28 -13.20
CA GLN A 413 9.13 2.68 -13.12
C GLN A 413 10.21 3.59 -13.70
N LEU A 414 11.48 3.40 -13.30
CA LEU A 414 12.60 4.16 -13.88
C LEU A 414 12.76 3.91 -15.38
N ALA A 415 12.58 2.67 -15.84
CA ALA A 415 12.64 2.36 -17.28
C ALA A 415 11.48 3.01 -18.05
N TYR A 416 10.28 3.04 -17.48
CA TYR A 416 9.12 3.69 -18.05
C TYR A 416 9.31 5.21 -18.16
N GLU A 417 9.83 5.84 -17.11
CA GLU A 417 10.18 7.26 -17.09
C GLU A 417 11.31 7.59 -18.05
N HIS A 418 12.32 6.72 -18.17
CA HIS A 418 13.40 6.86 -19.15
C HIS A 418 12.84 6.84 -20.58
N ALA A 419 11.99 5.86 -20.91
CA ALA A 419 11.35 5.76 -22.21
C ALA A 419 10.50 7.00 -22.52
N PHE A 420 9.73 7.48 -21.54
CA PHE A 420 8.96 8.72 -21.65
C PHE A 420 9.86 9.94 -21.90
N ARG A 421 10.93 10.09 -21.12
CA ARG A 421 11.88 11.20 -21.20
C ARG A 421 12.58 11.24 -22.55
N VAL A 422 13.11 10.11 -23.03
CA VAL A 422 13.77 10.01 -24.34
C VAL A 422 12.79 10.42 -25.44
N ARG A 423 11.59 9.84 -25.46
CA ARG A 423 10.58 10.19 -26.46
C ARG A 423 10.19 11.67 -26.43
N LEU A 424 10.04 12.25 -25.24
CA LEU A 424 9.73 13.67 -25.08
C LEU A 424 10.86 14.54 -25.65
N LEU A 425 12.11 14.26 -25.25
CA LEU A 425 13.28 15.01 -25.71
C LEU A 425 13.49 14.87 -27.22
N ASP A 426 13.34 13.67 -27.77
CA ASP A 426 13.42 13.42 -29.21
C ASP A 426 12.34 14.22 -29.97
N SER A 427 11.11 14.27 -29.41
CA SER A 427 10.01 15.05 -29.99
C SER A 427 10.30 16.56 -29.94
N MET A 428 10.89 17.06 -28.84
CA MET A 428 11.31 18.45 -28.72
C MET A 428 12.42 18.82 -29.71
N VAL A 429 13.42 17.93 -29.89
CA VAL A 429 14.51 18.13 -30.86
C VAL A 429 13.97 18.11 -32.28
N ALA A 430 13.11 17.15 -32.62
CA ALA A 430 12.47 17.07 -33.93
C ALA A 430 11.62 18.32 -34.22
N ARG A 431 10.86 18.79 -33.22
CA ARG A 431 10.07 20.02 -33.32
C ARG A 431 10.92 21.27 -33.47
N ALA A 432 12.01 21.40 -32.72
CA ALA A 432 12.93 22.54 -32.84
C ALA A 432 13.61 22.60 -34.22
N ALA A 433 13.90 21.44 -34.82
CA ALA A 433 14.44 21.35 -36.17
C ALA A 433 13.39 21.68 -37.24
N ALA A 434 12.13 21.32 -37.01
CA ALA A 434 11.00 21.71 -37.83
C ALA A 434 10.64 23.19 -37.55
N ARG A 435 11.35 24.12 -38.18
CA ARG A 435 10.92 25.53 -38.22
C ARG A 435 9.46 25.59 -38.68
N GLU A 436 8.55 26.04 -37.81
CA GLU A 436 7.21 26.40 -38.24
C GLU A 436 7.34 27.60 -39.18
N ALA A 437 6.90 27.43 -40.43
CA ALA A 437 6.76 28.55 -41.33
C ALA A 437 5.60 29.40 -40.80
N GLU A 438 5.87 30.66 -40.45
CA GLU A 438 4.78 31.61 -40.22
C GLU A 438 3.97 31.71 -41.52
N PRO A 439 2.64 31.56 -41.48
CA PRO A 439 1.83 31.69 -42.67
C PRO A 439 1.96 33.11 -43.22
N GLU A 440 2.35 33.24 -44.50
CA GLU A 440 2.54 34.55 -45.16
C GLU A 440 1.27 35.42 -45.13
N ALA A 441 0.09 34.80 -45.02
CA ALA A 441 -1.20 35.48 -44.93
C ALA A 441 -2.17 34.68 -44.01
N PRO A 442 -2.22 34.98 -42.71
CA PRO A 442 -3.15 34.32 -41.80
C PRO A 442 -4.60 34.69 -42.16
N ILE A 443 -5.49 33.69 -42.24
CA ILE A 443 -6.92 33.90 -42.50
C ILE A 443 -7.74 34.08 -41.22
N ALA A 444 -7.19 33.65 -40.07
CA ALA A 444 -7.77 33.86 -38.75
C ALA A 444 -6.67 33.82 -37.68
N GLN A 445 -6.87 34.63 -36.64
CA GLN A 445 -6.05 34.61 -35.43
C GLN A 445 -6.95 34.34 -34.23
N MET A 446 -6.58 33.35 -33.41
CA MET A 446 -7.40 32.90 -32.30
C MET A 446 -6.57 32.87 -31.02
N VAL A 447 -7.15 33.33 -29.91
CA VAL A 447 -6.51 33.31 -28.59
C VAL A 447 -7.24 32.32 -27.72
N PHE A 448 -6.49 31.43 -27.09
CA PHE A 448 -6.96 30.38 -26.21
C PHE A 448 -6.30 30.51 -24.83
N CYS A 449 -6.87 29.88 -23.82
CA CYS A 449 -6.20 29.71 -22.54
C CYS A 449 -4.90 28.91 -22.75
N ILE A 450 -3.89 29.14 -21.90
CA ILE A 450 -2.65 28.36 -21.86
C ILE A 450 -2.84 26.95 -21.24
N ASP A 451 -4.07 26.63 -20.84
CA ASP A 451 -4.45 25.30 -20.33
C ASP A 451 -4.11 24.21 -21.35
N GLU A 452 -3.50 23.12 -20.88
CA GLU A 452 -3.03 22.00 -21.73
C GLU A 452 -4.16 21.37 -22.56
N ARG A 453 -5.41 21.42 -22.08
CA ARG A 453 -6.56 20.90 -22.80
C ARG A 453 -6.82 21.66 -24.11
N GLU A 454 -6.58 22.97 -24.13
CA GLU A 454 -6.76 23.83 -25.31
C GLU A 454 -5.61 23.69 -26.31
N GLU A 455 -4.44 23.21 -25.87
CA GLU A 455 -3.28 23.03 -26.77
C GLU A 455 -3.58 22.01 -27.88
N SER A 456 -4.27 20.91 -27.56
CA SER A 456 -4.67 19.92 -28.56
C SER A 456 -5.59 20.50 -29.65
N TYR A 457 -6.58 21.30 -29.27
CA TYR A 457 -7.48 21.98 -30.20
C TYR A 457 -6.75 22.99 -31.08
N ARG A 458 -5.85 23.76 -30.48
CA ARG A 458 -5.02 24.74 -31.19
C ARG A 458 -4.19 24.10 -32.28
N ARG A 459 -3.46 23.02 -31.94
CA ARG A 459 -2.63 22.29 -32.92
C ARG A 459 -3.44 21.65 -34.02
N GLN A 460 -4.62 21.11 -33.70
CA GLN A 460 -5.51 20.55 -34.71
C GLN A 460 -6.04 21.62 -35.69
N LEU A 461 -6.35 22.82 -35.22
CA LEU A 461 -6.78 23.93 -36.09
C LEU A 461 -5.67 24.38 -37.04
N GLU A 462 -4.44 24.52 -36.52
CA GLU A 462 -3.25 24.86 -37.30
C GLU A 462 -2.90 23.76 -38.33
N GLU A 463 -3.12 22.49 -37.97
CA GLU A 463 -2.87 21.34 -38.87
C GLU A 463 -3.89 21.26 -40.01
N ILE A 464 -5.18 21.45 -39.72
CA ILE A 464 -6.26 21.39 -40.72
C ILE A 464 -6.19 22.57 -41.70
N GLU A 465 -5.85 23.76 -41.21
CA GLU A 465 -5.71 24.96 -42.02
C GLU A 465 -4.46 25.75 -41.56
N PRO A 466 -3.32 25.59 -42.25
CA PRO A 466 -2.05 26.21 -41.88
C PRO A 466 -2.05 27.75 -41.86
N ARG A 467 -3.09 28.40 -42.39
CA ARG A 467 -3.26 29.86 -42.31
C ARG A 467 -4.04 30.31 -41.07
N ILE A 468 -4.50 29.41 -40.22
CA ILE A 468 -5.00 29.76 -38.88
C ILE A 468 -3.79 29.86 -37.95
N VAL A 469 -3.70 30.95 -37.18
CA VAL A 469 -2.63 31.15 -36.18
C VAL A 469 -3.27 31.22 -34.80
N THR A 470 -2.79 30.39 -33.87
CA THR A 470 -3.30 30.40 -32.49
C THR A 470 -2.29 30.95 -31.49
N PHE A 471 -2.80 31.62 -30.45
CA PHE A 471 -2.03 32.16 -29.35
C PHE A 471 -2.54 31.59 -28.02
N GLY A 472 -1.64 31.35 -27.08
CA GLY A 472 -1.98 31.01 -25.70
C GLY A 472 -1.89 32.23 -24.80
N TYR A 473 -2.85 32.42 -23.90
CA TYR A 473 -2.84 33.47 -22.87
C TYR A 473 -3.09 32.86 -21.49
N ALA A 474 -2.34 33.32 -20.48
CA ALA A 474 -2.51 32.86 -19.10
C ALA A 474 -3.64 33.65 -18.41
N GLY A 475 -4.69 32.97 -17.99
CA GLY A 475 -5.79 33.55 -17.21
C GLY A 475 -7.03 33.94 -18.01
N ASN A 476 -7.91 34.70 -17.36
CA ASN A 476 -9.30 34.98 -17.78
C ASN A 476 -9.42 35.98 -18.95
N TYR A 477 -8.41 36.08 -19.82
CA TYR A 477 -8.30 37.12 -20.86
C TYR A 477 -8.41 38.57 -20.30
N ASP A 478 -8.00 38.79 -19.05
CA ASP A 478 -8.26 40.04 -18.29
C ASP A 478 -9.75 40.44 -18.20
N VAL A 479 -10.65 39.46 -18.33
CA VAL A 479 -12.08 39.66 -18.14
C VAL A 479 -12.41 39.35 -16.68
N LEU A 480 -12.89 40.37 -15.97
CA LEU A 480 -13.51 40.21 -14.65
C LEU A 480 -14.81 39.42 -14.83
N MET A 481 -14.84 38.21 -14.32
CA MET A 481 -16.03 37.36 -14.31
C MET A 481 -16.51 37.20 -12.87
N SER A 482 -17.78 36.92 -12.68
CA SER A 482 -18.33 36.47 -11.39
C SER A 482 -19.37 35.41 -11.68
N TYR A 483 -19.27 34.29 -10.99
CA TYR A 483 -20.14 33.13 -11.18
C TYR A 483 -21.18 33.07 -10.05
N GLU A 484 -22.46 33.00 -10.42
CA GLU A 484 -23.56 32.73 -9.49
C GLU A 484 -24.26 31.45 -9.89
N GLY A 485 -24.05 30.39 -9.10
CA GLY A 485 -24.78 29.14 -9.26
C GLY A 485 -26.26 29.33 -8.91
N HIS A 486 -27.14 28.56 -9.56
CA HIS A 486 -28.57 28.64 -9.26
C HIS A 486 -28.84 28.23 -7.80
N GLY A 487 -29.30 29.18 -6.98
CA GLY A 487 -29.52 29.00 -5.53
C GLY A 487 -28.34 29.42 -4.64
N ALA A 488 -27.26 29.95 -5.21
CA ALA A 488 -26.17 30.52 -4.43
C ALA A 488 -26.63 31.82 -3.73
N PRO A 489 -26.24 32.05 -2.47
CA PRO A 489 -26.63 33.27 -1.76
C PRO A 489 -25.95 34.52 -2.34
N HIS A 490 -24.76 34.40 -2.94
CA HIS A 490 -24.01 35.49 -3.57
C HIS A 490 -23.10 34.98 -4.71
N PRO A 491 -22.80 35.82 -5.72
CA PRO A 491 -21.81 35.51 -6.76
C PRO A 491 -20.40 35.38 -6.20
N VAL A 492 -19.62 34.47 -6.78
CA VAL A 492 -18.20 34.24 -6.47
C VAL A 492 -17.35 34.89 -7.58
N PRO A 493 -16.35 35.72 -7.24
CA PRO A 493 -15.42 36.29 -8.22
C PRO A 493 -14.62 35.24 -9.00
#